data_AF-X1REU5-F1
#
_entry.id   AF-X1REU5-F1
#
_cell.length_a   1.000
_cell.length_b   1.000
_cell.length_c   1.000
_cell.angle_alpha   90.00
_cell.angle_beta   90.00
_cell.angle_gamma   90.00
#
_symmetry.space_group_name_H-M   'P 1'
#
loop_
_entity.id
_entity.type
_entity.pdbx_description
1 polymer ?
#
loop_
_entity_poly.entity_id
_entity_poly.type
_entity_poly.pdbx_seq_one_letter_code
_entity_poly.pdbx_strand_id
1 'polypeptide(L)'
;MNQNEPVVFKSEDSLWQMLQQGTKSWDARHFDANDERIRRLILGHWEKNPNPGRLAYYEYDEPFVCFLNKLTGQTLQFRFRGLITTGWAPGWCFIQLGGLVGTYDADGSGASV
;
A
#
# COMPACT_ATOMS: atom_id res chain seq x y z
N MET A 1 2.77 16.38 10.98
CA MET A 1 2.94 15.02 10.47
C MET A 1 3.64 15.15 9.12
N ASN A 2 4.79 14.51 8.92
CA ASN A 2 5.51 14.58 7.65
C ASN A 2 4.78 13.71 6.63
N GLN A 3 3.94 14.32 5.78
CA GLN A 3 3.31 13.64 4.62
C GLN A 3 4.34 13.20 3.56
N ASN A 4 5.62 13.52 3.74
CA ASN A 4 6.67 13.24 2.76
C ASN A 4 7.33 11.86 2.91
N GLU A 5 7.15 11.18 4.04
CA GLU A 5 7.74 9.85 4.22
C GLU A 5 6.85 8.76 3.61
N PRO A 6 7.39 7.84 2.80
CA PRO A 6 6.59 6.77 2.20
C PRO A 6 6.04 5.81 3.26
N VAL A 7 4.85 5.26 3.03
CA VAL A 7 4.32 4.16 3.85
C VAL A 7 5.07 2.88 3.50
N VAL A 8 5.93 2.40 4.41
CA VAL A 8 6.77 1.21 4.18
C VAL A 8 6.41 0.08 5.15
N PHE A 9 6.11 -1.10 4.61
CA PHE A 9 5.97 -2.33 5.37
C PHE A 9 7.17 -3.26 5.17
N LYS A 10 7.61 -3.91 6.24
CA LYS A 10 8.62 -4.97 6.15
C LYS A 10 7.96 -6.25 5.60
N SER A 11 8.63 -6.92 4.69
CA SER A 11 8.21 -8.17 4.07
C SER A 11 9.29 -9.23 4.22
N GLU A 12 8.86 -10.48 4.43
CA GLU A 12 9.73 -11.63 4.18
C GLU A 12 10.06 -11.71 2.69
N ASP A 13 11.21 -12.30 2.37
CA ASP A 13 11.71 -12.45 0.99
C ASP A 13 10.72 -13.21 0.10
N SER A 14 10.15 -14.32 0.59
CA SER A 14 9.19 -15.12 -0.18
C SER A 14 7.94 -14.35 -0.56
N LEU A 15 7.34 -13.62 0.39
CA LEU A 15 6.20 -12.74 0.13
C LEU A 15 6.59 -11.62 -0.84
N TRP A 16 7.76 -11.01 -0.64
CA TRP A 16 8.24 -9.91 -1.47
C TRP A 16 8.40 -10.34 -2.93
N GLN A 17 8.97 -11.52 -3.18
CA GLN A 17 9.09 -12.09 -4.52
C GLN A 17 7.72 -12.36 -5.15
N MET A 18 6.76 -12.86 -4.38
CA MET A 18 5.38 -13.06 -4.87
C MET A 18 4.73 -11.74 -5.31
N LEU A 19 4.95 -10.66 -4.54
CA LEU A 19 4.46 -9.32 -4.88
C LEU A 19 5.16 -8.79 -6.13
N GLN A 20 6.49 -8.91 -6.22
CA GLN A 20 7.28 -8.47 -7.38
C GLN A 20 6.83 -9.15 -8.68
N GLN A 21 6.61 -10.46 -8.63
CA GLN A 21 6.19 -11.27 -9.78
C GLN A 21 4.70 -11.10 -10.11
N GLY A 22 3.93 -10.36 -9.31
CA GLY A 22 2.49 -10.17 -9.50
C GLY A 22 1.65 -11.42 -9.24
N THR A 23 2.24 -12.48 -8.67
CA THR A 23 1.49 -13.69 -8.27
C THR A 23 0.58 -13.43 -7.08
N LYS A 24 0.85 -12.35 -6.34
CA LYS A 24 0.03 -11.86 -5.25
C LYS A 24 -0.13 -10.34 -5.35
N SER A 25 -1.37 -9.88 -5.36
CA SER A 25 -1.74 -8.46 -5.54
C SER A 25 -2.26 -7.81 -4.25
N TRP A 26 -2.00 -8.43 -3.10
CA TRP A 26 -2.48 -7.95 -1.81
C TRP A 26 -1.54 -8.37 -0.68
N ASP A 27 -1.58 -7.64 0.43
CA ASP A 27 -0.87 -7.99 1.66
C ASP A 27 -1.80 -7.91 2.88
N ALA A 28 -1.72 -8.87 3.78
CA ALA A 28 -2.55 -8.91 4.98
C ALA A 28 -1.80 -8.32 6.18
N ARG A 29 -2.44 -7.38 6.87
CA ARG A 29 -1.91 -6.73 8.07
C ARG A 29 -2.96 -6.69 9.17
N HIS A 30 -2.51 -6.68 10.42
CA HIS A 30 -3.38 -6.34 11.53
C HIS A 30 -3.95 -4.94 11.33
N PHE A 31 -5.25 -4.79 11.53
CA PHE A 31 -5.92 -3.51 11.51
C PHE A 31 -5.74 -2.83 12.86
N ASP A 32 -4.63 -2.10 13.00
CA ASP A 32 -4.29 -1.33 14.19
C ASP A 32 -4.23 0.16 13.86
N ALA A 33 -5.18 0.94 14.37
CA ALA A 33 -5.22 2.39 14.16
C ALA A 33 -4.09 3.14 14.89
N ASN A 34 -3.37 2.49 15.82
CA ASN A 34 -2.16 3.04 16.44
C ASN A 34 -0.91 2.82 15.57
N ASP A 35 -0.96 1.90 14.60
CA ASP A 35 0.07 1.82 13.58
C ASP A 35 -0.12 2.96 12.59
N GLU A 36 0.80 3.92 12.63
CA GLU A 36 0.78 5.10 11.77
C GLU A 36 0.64 4.77 10.27
N ARG A 37 1.22 3.64 9.83
CA ARG A 37 1.14 3.22 8.43
C ARG A 37 -0.28 2.80 8.07
N ILE A 38 -0.92 2.01 8.93
CA ILE A 38 -2.30 1.58 8.74
C ILE A 38 -3.24 2.77 8.84
N ARG A 39 -3.03 3.65 9.83
CA ARG A 39 -3.78 4.89 9.99
C ARG A 39 -3.73 5.74 8.72
N ARG A 40 -2.55 5.97 8.14
CA ARG A 40 -2.39 6.73 6.89
C ARG A 40 -3.11 6.09 5.70
N LEU A 41 -3.04 4.77 5.55
CA LEU A 41 -3.73 4.06 4.47
C LEU A 41 -5.27 4.04 4.60
N ILE A 42 -5.81 4.32 5.78
CA ILE A 42 -7.26 4.45 6.00
C ILE A 42 -7.76 5.85 5.63
N LEU A 43 -6.90 6.87 5.74
CA LEU A 43 -7.28 8.26 5.51
C LEU A 43 -7.47 8.55 4.02
N GLY A 44 -8.39 9.47 3.77
CA GLY A 44 -8.88 9.81 2.45
C GLY A 44 -10.05 10.77 2.55
N HIS A 45 -10.52 11.19 1.40
CA HIS A 45 -11.60 12.16 1.29
C HIS A 45 -12.54 11.78 0.14
N TRP A 46 -13.80 12.18 0.27
CA TRP A 46 -14.73 12.08 -0.84
C TRP A 46 -14.38 13.14 -1.89
N GLU A 47 -14.44 12.75 -3.16
CA GLU A 47 -14.34 13.67 -4.28
C GLU A 47 -15.28 14.86 -4.08
N LYS A 48 -14.75 16.08 -4.12
CA LYS A 48 -15.51 17.30 -3.80
C LYS A 48 -16.50 17.70 -4.90
N ASN A 49 -16.22 17.39 -6.17
CA ASN A 49 -17.00 17.83 -7.33
C ASN A 49 -17.15 16.71 -8.38
N PRO A 50 -17.92 15.65 -8.12
CA PRO A 50 -18.16 14.61 -9.12
C PRO A 50 -18.89 15.18 -10.34
N ASN A 51 -18.53 14.68 -11.53
CA ASN A 51 -19.24 15.00 -12.77
C ASN A 51 -20.75 14.68 -12.63
N PRO A 52 -21.65 15.52 -13.20
CA PRO A 52 -23.09 15.26 -13.17
C PRO A 52 -23.44 13.86 -13.67
N GLY A 53 -24.23 13.11 -12.90
CA GLY A 53 -24.62 11.74 -13.21
C GLY A 53 -23.69 10.64 -12.70
N ARG A 54 -22.60 10.98 -12.01
CA ARG A 54 -21.70 10.03 -11.33
C ARG A 54 -21.79 10.19 -9.81
N LEU A 55 -21.70 9.07 -9.09
CA LEU A 55 -21.49 9.10 -7.63
C LEU A 55 -20.06 9.56 -7.31
N ALA A 56 -19.90 10.35 -6.26
CA ALA A 56 -18.59 10.65 -5.70
C ALA A 56 -17.87 9.34 -5.33
N TYR A 57 -16.57 9.28 -5.60
CA TYR A 57 -15.73 8.18 -5.17
C TYR A 57 -14.85 8.63 -3.99
N TYR A 58 -14.49 7.67 -3.14
CA TYR A 58 -13.57 7.92 -2.04
C TYR A 58 -12.13 7.83 -2.56
N GLU A 59 -11.36 8.90 -2.34
CA GLU A 59 -9.96 9.01 -2.71
C GLU A 59 -9.09 8.83 -1.47
N TYR A 60 -8.16 7.87 -1.50
CA TYR A 60 -7.19 7.71 -0.44
C TYR A 60 -6.12 8.80 -0.51
N ASP A 61 -5.76 9.35 0.65
CA ASP A 61 -4.74 10.41 0.73
C ASP A 61 -3.34 9.86 0.39
N GLU A 62 -3.11 8.57 0.63
CA GLU A 62 -1.87 7.89 0.28
C GLU A 62 -1.96 7.22 -1.10
N PRO A 63 -1.22 7.69 -2.11
CA PRO A 63 -1.29 7.11 -3.46
C PRO A 63 -0.41 5.86 -3.64
N PHE A 64 0.52 5.61 -2.71
CA PHE A 64 1.53 4.57 -2.82
C PHE A 64 1.72 3.81 -1.51
N VAL A 65 2.14 2.56 -1.64
CA VAL A 65 2.58 1.72 -0.52
C VAL A 65 3.85 0.98 -0.93
N CYS A 66 4.77 0.86 0.00
CA CYS A 66 6.08 0.26 -0.22
C CYS A 66 6.29 -1.00 0.62
N PHE A 67 7.04 -1.96 0.08
CA PHE A 67 7.42 -3.20 0.75
C PHE A 67 8.93 -3.38 0.74
N LEU A 68 9.54 -3.28 1.92
CA LEU A 68 10.97 -3.50 2.15
C LEU A 68 11.22 -4.99 2.40
N ASN A 69 12.03 -5.62 1.56
CA ASN A 69 12.55 -6.95 1.77
C ASN A 69 13.53 -6.92 2.95
N LYS A 70 13.23 -7.67 4.02
CA LYS A 70 14.09 -7.71 5.21
C LYS A 70 15.43 -8.39 4.97
N LEU A 71 15.54 -9.26 3.97
CA LEU A 71 16.77 -9.99 3.67
C LEU A 71 17.73 -9.16 2.81
N THR A 72 17.21 -8.53 1.75
CA THR A 72 18.05 -7.84 0.76
C THR A 72 18.11 -6.32 0.95
N GLY A 73 17.18 -5.73 1.71
CA GLY A 73 17.04 -4.28 1.82
C GLY A 73 16.36 -3.62 0.61
N GLN A 74 15.96 -4.38 -0.41
CA GLN A 74 15.28 -3.85 -1.59
C GLN A 74 13.83 -3.48 -1.29
N THR A 75 13.33 -2.44 -1.93
CA THR A 75 11.98 -1.91 -1.75
C THR A 75 11.18 -1.96 -3.05
N LEU A 76 9.97 -2.51 -3.00
CA LEU A 76 8.97 -2.37 -4.07
C LEU A 76 8.03 -1.23 -3.72
N GLN A 77 7.65 -0.42 -4.70
CA GLN A 77 6.60 0.58 -4.57
C GLN A 77 5.43 0.22 -5.48
N PHE A 78 4.22 0.18 -4.93
CA PHE A 78 2.99 -0.08 -5.67
C PHE A 78 2.04 1.12 -5.59
N ARG A 79 1.19 1.26 -6.62
CA ARG A 79 -0.02 2.08 -6.49
C ARG A 79 -0.90 1.47 -5.40
N PHE A 80 -1.29 2.27 -4.42
CA PHE A 80 -2.25 1.83 -3.42
C PHE A 80 -3.66 1.89 -4.00
N ARG A 81 -4.43 0.80 -3.85
CA ARG A 81 -5.83 0.72 -4.34
C ARG A 81 -6.87 0.78 -3.23
N GLY A 82 -6.46 0.53 -1.99
CA GLY A 82 -7.35 0.58 -0.84
C GLY A 82 -7.12 -0.55 0.16
N LEU A 83 -7.93 -0.53 1.20
CA LEU A 83 -7.95 -1.53 2.27
C LEU A 83 -9.29 -2.25 2.25
N ILE A 84 -9.24 -3.59 2.32
CA ILE A 84 -10.43 -4.42 2.52
C ILE A 84 -10.41 -4.99 3.93
N THR A 85 -11.52 -4.91 4.64
CA THR A 85 -11.77 -5.67 5.87
C THR A 85 -12.85 -6.71 5.59
N THR A 86 -12.80 -7.85 6.29
CA THR A 86 -13.73 -8.96 6.04
C THR A 86 -14.22 -9.55 7.35
N GLY A 87 -15.44 -10.11 7.35
CA GLY A 87 -16.02 -10.70 8.56
C GLY A 87 -15.33 -11.98 9.04
N TRP A 88 -14.67 -12.73 8.15
CA TRP A 88 -14.01 -14.00 8.49
C TRP A 88 -12.62 -13.82 9.10
N ALA A 89 -12.00 -12.65 8.95
CA ALA A 89 -10.74 -12.27 9.59
C ALA A 89 -10.87 -10.97 10.40
N PRO A 90 -11.57 -11.01 11.55
CA PRO A 90 -11.71 -9.82 12.41
C PRO A 90 -10.34 -9.31 12.87
N GLY A 91 -10.17 -7.99 12.87
CA GLY A 91 -8.90 -7.36 13.27
C GLY A 91 -7.79 -7.44 12.22
N TRP A 92 -8.09 -7.92 11.02
CA TRP A 92 -7.19 -7.89 9.87
C TRP A 92 -7.72 -6.99 8.76
N CYS A 93 -6.79 -6.44 8.00
CA CYS A 93 -7.06 -5.71 6.77
C CYS A 93 -6.14 -6.20 5.65
N PHE A 94 -6.63 -6.07 4.42
CA PHE A 94 -5.96 -6.53 3.22
C PHE A 94 -5.65 -5.31 2.35
N ILE A 95 -4.38 -4.93 2.31
CA ILE A 95 -3.85 -3.85 1.46
C ILE A 95 -3.94 -4.33 0.01
N GLN A 96 -4.78 -3.68 -0.79
CA GLN A 96 -4.91 -3.96 -2.22
C GLN A 96 -3.86 -3.20 -3.01
N LEU A 97 -3.12 -3.92 -3.84
CA LEU A 97 -2.03 -3.38 -4.65
C LEU A 97 -2.49 -3.18 -6.10
N GLY A 98 -2.13 -2.04 -6.67
CA GLY A 98 -2.23 -1.76 -8.09
C GLY A 98 -0.97 -2.19 -8.83
N GLY A 99 -0.63 -1.45 -9.90
CA GLY A 99 0.61 -1.71 -10.63
C GLY A 99 1.85 -1.42 -9.79
N LEU A 100 2.91 -2.21 -10.02
CA LEU A 100 4.25 -1.92 -9.55
C LEU A 100 4.73 -0.63 -10.22
N VAL A 101 5.22 0.31 -9.43
CA VAL A 101 5.66 1.65 -9.85
C VAL A 101 7.18 1.74 -9.87
N GLY A 102 7.87 1.03 -8.99
CA GLY A 102 9.32 1.06 -8.92
C GLY A 102 9.89 -0.04 -8.04
N THR A 103 11.14 -0.37 -8.32
CA THR A 103 11.99 -1.22 -7.49
C THR A 103 13.24 -0.44 -7.14
N TYR A 104 13.55 -0.39 -5.85
CA TYR A 104 14.69 0.35 -5.30
C TYR A 104 15.59 -0.61 -4.52
N ASP A 105 16.89 -0.49 -4.72
CA ASP A 105 17.92 -1.19 -3.96
C ASP A 105 18.12 -0.59 -2.57
N ALA A 106 18.90 -1.28 -1.73
CA ALA A 106 19.12 -0.91 -0.34
C ALA A 106 19.79 0.48 -0.16
N ASP A 107 20.52 0.94 -1.17
CA ASP A 107 21.15 2.27 -1.21
C ASP A 107 20.21 3.37 -1.75
N GLY A 108 18.97 3.01 -2.09
CA GLY A 108 17.97 3.92 -2.65
C GLY A 108 18.13 4.16 -4.16
N SER A 109 19.12 3.54 -4.82
CA SER A 109 19.17 3.49 -6.28
C SER A 109 18.01 2.63 -6.80
N GLY A 110 17.43 2.92 -7.96
CA GLY A 110 16.27 2.16 -8.41
C GLY A 110 15.71 2.63 -9.75
N ALA A 111 14.89 1.77 -10.34
CA ALA A 111 14.18 2.03 -11.58
C ALA A 111 12.68 2.15 -11.31
N SER A 112 12.09 3.24 -11.81
CA SER A 112 10.63 3.32 -11.99
C SER A 112 10.24 2.48 -13.21
N VAL A 113 9.10 1.78 -13.10
CA VAL A 113 8.53 0.91 -14.13
C VAL A 113 7.68 1.70 -15.11
#